data_AF-A0A524H612-F1
#
_entry.id   AF-A0A524H612-F1
#
_cell.length_a   1.000
_cell.length_b   1.000
_cell.length_c   1.000
_cell.angle_alpha   90.00
_cell.angle_beta   90.00
_cell.angle_gamma   90.00
#
_symmetry.space_group_name_H-M   'P 1'
#
loop_
_entity.id
_entity.type
_entity.pdbx_description
1 polymer ?
#
loop_
_entity_poly.entity_id
_entity_poly.type
_entity_poly.pdbx_seq_one_letter_code
_entity_poly.pdbx_strand_id
1 'polypeptide(L)'
;MKNVKLNEFELIDRIAAEVNRVKPGDWPSLVTCIGDDTAVIKTNSKYQLATVDSLVEGVHFKREYLDWASLGWKALAVNLSDIAAMGGRPRYALVSLALPVDVDVDNVVSLYRGMLELAKESDTVIAGGNISRAAELSVHVTVIGEVQSKSKMLLRSKAKKGDLIAVTGSLGGAAAGLDVLEGSLKTEQFDADELTRAFWRPKPRLDVGQLLVKHGIRCAIDISDGLLADLGHILK
;
A
#
# COMPACT_ATOMS: atom_id res chain seq x y z
N MET A 1 -11.61 -30.29 2.55
CA MET A 1 -11.48 -28.88 2.09
C MET A 1 -11.14 -28.90 0.61
N LYS A 2 -11.94 -28.26 -0.24
CA LYS A 2 -11.57 -28.07 -1.65
C LYS A 2 -10.43 -27.05 -1.68
N ASN A 3 -9.20 -27.51 -1.92
CA ASN A 3 -8.10 -26.63 -2.31
C ASN A 3 -8.44 -26.07 -3.68
N VAL A 4 -9.17 -24.96 -3.73
CA VAL A 4 -9.39 -24.26 -4.98
C VAL A 4 -8.14 -23.43 -5.22
N LYS A 5 -7.35 -23.79 -6.24
CA LYS A 5 -6.35 -22.89 -6.84
C LYS A 5 -7.10 -21.78 -7.58
N LEU A 6 -7.83 -20.94 -6.86
CA LEU A 6 -8.22 -19.63 -7.39
C LEU A 6 -6.97 -18.77 -7.32
N ASN A 7 -6.70 -17.99 -8.38
CA ASN A 7 -5.77 -16.89 -8.22
C ASN A 7 -6.43 -15.79 -7.37
N GLU A 8 -5.61 -14.87 -6.85
CA GLU A 8 -6.05 -13.81 -5.94
C GLU A 8 -7.18 -12.96 -6.53
N PHE A 9 -7.03 -12.51 -7.78
CA PHE A 9 -8.02 -11.66 -8.45
C PHE A 9 -9.38 -12.36 -8.62
N GLU A 10 -9.39 -13.66 -8.95
CA GLU A 10 -10.62 -14.45 -9.03
C GLU A 10 -11.32 -14.58 -7.67
N LEU A 11 -10.55 -14.67 -6.57
CA LEU A 11 -11.11 -14.69 -5.23
C LEU A 11 -11.68 -13.33 -4.84
N ILE A 12 -10.99 -12.22 -5.16
CA ILE A 12 -11.46 -10.85 -4.95
C ILE A 12 -12.79 -10.63 -5.68
N ASP A 13 -12.90 -11.03 -6.95
CA ASP A 13 -14.13 -10.89 -7.73
C ASP A 13 -15.30 -11.64 -7.09
N ARG A 14 -15.07 -12.85 -6.54
CA ARG A 14 -16.09 -13.61 -5.82
C ARG A 14 -16.49 -12.94 -4.51
N ILE A 15 -15.53 -12.44 -3.73
CA ILE A 15 -15.81 -11.71 -2.48
C ILE A 15 -16.61 -10.44 -2.79
N ALA A 16 -16.22 -9.68 -3.80
CA ALA A 16 -16.94 -8.49 -4.25
C ALA A 16 -18.39 -8.83 -4.65
N ALA A 17 -18.60 -9.95 -5.36
CA ALA A 17 -19.93 -10.42 -5.71
C ALA A 17 -20.79 -10.75 -4.48
N GLU A 18 -20.22 -11.37 -3.44
CA GLU A 18 -20.93 -11.64 -2.19
C GLU A 18 -21.25 -10.37 -1.41
N VAL A 19 -20.28 -9.45 -1.27
CA VAL A 19 -20.48 -8.15 -0.58
C VAL A 19 -21.56 -7.32 -1.26
N ASN A 20 -21.56 -7.28 -2.60
CA ASN A 20 -22.54 -6.52 -3.40
C ASN A 20 -23.98 -7.07 -3.34
N ARG A 21 -24.21 -8.24 -2.71
CA ARG A 21 -25.58 -8.69 -2.41
C ARG A 21 -26.28 -7.77 -1.41
N VAL A 22 -25.52 -7.09 -0.56
CA VAL A 22 -26.00 -5.95 0.24
C VAL A 22 -25.81 -4.69 -0.61
N LYS A 23 -26.90 -4.02 -0.98
CA LYS A 23 -26.83 -3.02 -2.06
C LYS A 23 -26.11 -1.75 -1.59
N PRO A 24 -25.24 -1.14 -2.42
CA PRO A 24 -24.63 0.16 -2.12
C PRO A 24 -25.63 1.29 -1.83
N GLY A 25 -26.87 1.18 -2.33
CA GLY A 25 -27.96 2.11 -2.02
C GLY A 25 -28.38 2.14 -0.54
N ASP A 26 -28.04 1.09 0.22
CA ASP A 26 -28.24 1.04 1.67
C ASP A 26 -27.13 1.80 2.44
N TRP A 27 -26.06 2.19 1.74
CA TRP A 27 -24.87 2.84 2.28
C TRP A 27 -24.55 4.12 1.49
N PRO A 28 -25.40 5.16 1.57
CA PRO A 28 -25.31 6.36 0.71
C PRO A 28 -24.00 7.16 0.85
N SER A 29 -23.21 6.90 1.89
CA SER A 29 -21.88 7.48 2.07
C SER A 29 -20.79 6.72 1.29
N LEU A 30 -20.98 5.47 0.88
CA LEU A 30 -19.96 4.70 0.17
C LEU A 30 -19.92 5.07 -1.31
N VAL A 31 -18.78 5.62 -1.77
CA VAL A 31 -18.60 6.19 -3.12
C VAL A 31 -17.86 5.21 -4.04
N THR A 32 -16.83 4.56 -3.49
CA THR A 32 -16.04 3.53 -4.18
C THR A 32 -15.82 2.38 -3.19
N CYS A 33 -16.08 1.15 -3.64
CA CYS A 33 -15.91 -0.08 -2.87
C CYS A 33 -14.62 -0.81 -3.33
N ILE A 34 -14.57 -2.13 -3.17
CA ILE A 34 -13.54 -3.02 -3.72
C ILE A 34 -13.33 -2.72 -5.22
N GLY A 35 -12.07 -2.47 -5.63
CA GLY A 35 -11.68 -2.31 -7.03
C GLY A 35 -10.78 -1.10 -7.36
N ASP A 36 -10.66 -0.14 -6.45
CA ASP A 36 -9.67 0.96 -6.48
C ASP A 36 -8.64 0.76 -5.36
N ASP A 37 -7.58 1.59 -5.32
CA ASP A 37 -6.52 1.51 -4.31
C ASP A 37 -7.03 1.77 -2.87
N THR A 38 -8.16 2.46 -2.74
CA THR A 38 -8.80 2.71 -1.44
C THR A 38 -10.32 2.62 -1.56
N ALA A 39 -10.98 2.23 -0.47
CA ALA A 39 -12.40 2.49 -0.31
C ALA A 39 -12.62 3.99 -0.08
N VAL A 40 -13.67 4.56 -0.69
CA VAL A 40 -13.99 5.98 -0.58
C VAL A 40 -15.32 6.17 0.15
N ILE A 41 -15.29 6.84 1.31
CA ILE A 41 -16.46 7.14 2.12
C ILE A 41 -16.71 8.65 2.15
N LYS A 42 -17.82 9.10 1.61
CA LYS A 42 -18.31 10.48 1.71
C LYS A 42 -18.65 10.81 3.16
N THR A 43 -18.02 11.87 3.67
CA THR A 43 -18.34 12.50 4.94
C THR A 43 -19.03 13.86 4.68
N ASN A 44 -19.37 14.60 5.73
CA ASN A 44 -20.10 15.86 5.60
C ASN A 44 -19.36 16.92 4.77
N SER A 45 -18.03 16.93 4.79
CA SER A 45 -17.21 17.97 4.15
C SER A 45 -16.15 17.42 3.19
N LYS A 46 -15.87 16.12 3.23
CA LYS A 46 -14.77 15.49 2.48
C LYS A 46 -15.12 14.08 2.06
N TYR A 47 -14.18 13.43 1.40
CA TYR A 47 -14.22 12.00 1.11
C TYR A 47 -13.05 11.36 1.84
N GLN A 48 -13.35 10.42 2.73
CA GLN A 48 -12.36 9.63 3.44
C GLN A 48 -11.89 8.50 2.53
N LEU A 49 -10.59 8.26 2.54
CA LEU A 49 -9.95 7.11 1.90
C LEU A 49 -9.58 6.12 2.99
N ALA A 50 -9.82 4.84 2.76
CA ALA A 50 -9.38 3.78 3.66
C ALA A 50 -8.72 2.66 2.85
N THR A 51 -7.49 2.32 3.23
CA THR A 51 -6.76 1.14 2.72
C THR A 51 -6.23 0.32 3.89
N VAL A 52 -6.01 -0.96 3.64
CA VAL A 52 -5.35 -1.87 4.55
C VAL A 52 -4.42 -2.77 3.77
N ASP A 53 -3.19 -2.90 4.26
CA ASP A 53 -2.16 -3.69 3.61
C ASP A 53 -1.36 -4.51 4.64
N SER A 54 -0.81 -5.64 4.19
CA SER A 54 -0.23 -6.65 5.07
C SER A 54 1.16 -7.06 4.63
N LEU A 55 2.15 -6.97 5.53
CA LEU A 55 3.47 -7.58 5.33
C LEU A 55 3.58 -8.83 6.21
N VAL A 56 3.72 -9.97 5.55
CA VAL A 56 3.75 -11.30 6.17
C VAL A 56 5.11 -11.95 5.96
N GLU A 57 5.69 -12.47 7.05
CA GLU A 57 6.93 -13.25 7.03
C GLU A 57 6.82 -14.43 6.06
N GLY A 58 7.87 -14.69 5.28
CA GLY A 58 7.92 -15.75 4.26
C GLY A 58 7.21 -15.39 2.95
N VAL A 59 6.43 -14.31 2.91
CA VAL A 59 5.74 -13.82 1.71
C VAL A 59 6.35 -12.50 1.23
N HIS A 60 6.38 -11.50 2.11
CA HIS A 60 6.78 -10.12 1.76
C HIS A 60 8.21 -9.78 2.23
N PHE A 61 8.73 -10.56 3.17
CA PHE A 61 10.09 -10.47 3.69
C PHE A 61 10.48 -11.79 4.39
N LYS A 62 11.77 -11.99 4.66
CA LYS A 62 12.28 -13.10 5.48
C LYS A 62 13.06 -12.53 6.66
N ARG A 63 13.05 -13.24 7.80
CA ARG A 63 13.81 -12.85 9.00
C ARG A 63 15.33 -12.82 8.77
N GLU A 64 15.84 -13.62 7.83
CA GLU A 64 17.27 -13.78 7.55
C GLU A 64 17.97 -12.47 7.18
N TYR A 65 17.26 -11.55 6.52
CA TYR A 65 17.79 -10.26 6.07
C TYR A 65 16.93 -9.09 6.59
N LEU A 66 16.16 -9.33 7.65
CA LEU A 66 15.22 -8.36 8.20
C LEU A 66 15.94 -7.24 8.94
N ASP A 67 15.70 -5.99 8.51
CA ASP A 67 15.86 -4.81 9.34
C ASP A 67 14.50 -4.34 9.85
N TRP A 68 14.30 -4.39 11.17
CA TRP A 68 13.03 -4.07 11.81
C TRP A 68 12.57 -2.64 11.54
N ALA A 69 13.48 -1.66 11.59
CA ALA A 69 13.13 -0.27 11.32
C ALA A 69 12.68 -0.11 9.85
N SER A 70 13.41 -0.71 8.91
CA SER A 70 13.00 -0.71 7.52
C SER A 70 11.69 -1.46 7.26
N LEU A 71 11.42 -2.58 7.94
CA LEU A 71 10.11 -3.24 7.86
C LEU A 71 8.99 -2.31 8.33
N GLY A 72 9.22 -1.57 9.41
CA GLY A 72 8.31 -0.54 9.88
C GLY A 72 8.05 0.56 8.85
N TRP A 73 9.11 1.11 8.26
CA TRP A 73 8.99 2.07 7.17
C TRP A 73 8.17 1.50 6.02
N LYS A 74 8.52 0.30 5.53
CA LYS A 74 7.85 -0.36 4.41
C LYS A 74 6.36 -0.58 4.67
N ALA A 75 6.01 -1.06 5.86
CA ALA A 75 4.63 -1.36 6.24
C ALA A 75 3.71 -0.13 6.16
N LEU A 76 4.21 1.05 6.55
CA LEU A 76 3.47 2.30 6.38
C LEU A 76 3.54 2.78 4.92
N ALA A 77 4.69 2.68 4.27
CA ALA A 77 4.92 3.19 2.91
C ALA A 77 3.98 2.59 1.87
N VAL A 78 3.70 1.28 1.92
CA VAL A 78 2.81 0.60 0.97
C VAL A 78 1.39 1.18 1.04
N ASN A 79 0.84 1.32 2.25
CA ASN A 79 -0.48 1.94 2.45
C ASN A 79 -0.51 3.44 2.06
N LEU A 80 0.59 4.17 2.30
CA LEU A 80 0.69 5.56 1.87
C LEU A 80 0.78 5.70 0.35
N SER A 81 1.26 4.67 -0.35
CA SER A 81 1.27 4.58 -1.81
C SER A 81 -0.16 4.58 -2.36
N ASP A 82 -1.06 3.77 -1.79
CA ASP A 82 -2.48 3.77 -2.17
C ASP A 82 -3.14 5.13 -2.00
N ILE A 83 -2.87 5.81 -0.87
CA ILE A 83 -3.37 7.16 -0.63
C ILE A 83 -2.84 8.14 -1.68
N ALA A 84 -1.57 8.00 -2.09
CA ALA A 84 -0.97 8.81 -3.15
C ALA A 84 -1.62 8.53 -4.51
N ALA A 85 -1.86 7.25 -4.85
CA ALA A 85 -2.51 6.80 -6.08
C ALA A 85 -3.92 7.39 -6.24
N MET A 86 -4.60 7.64 -5.13
CA MET A 86 -5.93 8.26 -5.08
C MET A 86 -5.90 9.80 -5.04
N GLY A 87 -4.71 10.39 -5.00
CA GLY A 87 -4.53 11.85 -4.88
C GLY A 87 -4.93 12.39 -3.50
N GLY A 88 -4.86 11.55 -2.47
CA GLY A 88 -5.26 11.84 -1.11
C GLY A 88 -4.15 12.37 -0.22
N ARG A 89 -4.55 12.81 0.98
CA ARG A 89 -3.65 13.13 2.09
C ARG A 89 -3.89 12.15 3.23
N PRO A 90 -2.87 11.45 3.73
CA PRO A 90 -3.01 10.55 4.85
C PRO A 90 -3.28 11.35 6.13
N ARG A 91 -3.98 10.76 7.09
CA ARG A 91 -4.33 11.41 8.37
C ARG A 91 -3.97 10.52 9.55
N TYR A 92 -4.47 9.29 9.53
CA TYR A 92 -4.35 8.36 10.64
C TYR A 92 -3.93 6.98 10.16
N ALA A 93 -3.17 6.27 10.98
CA ALA A 93 -2.82 4.87 10.77
C ALA A 93 -3.18 4.04 12.01
N LEU A 94 -3.62 2.80 11.80
CA LEU A 94 -3.78 1.77 12.82
C LEU A 94 -2.83 0.61 12.49
N VAL A 95 -2.16 0.06 13.50
CA VAL A 95 -1.17 -1.02 13.30
C VAL A 95 -1.61 -2.26 14.07
N SER A 96 -1.84 -3.37 13.38
CA SER A 96 -2.06 -4.68 14.00
C SER A 96 -0.83 -5.56 13.79
N LEU A 97 -0.18 -5.97 14.89
CA LEU A 97 0.98 -6.86 14.88
C LEU A 97 0.59 -8.25 15.32
N ALA A 98 0.98 -9.26 14.54
CA ALA A 98 0.99 -10.65 14.97
C ALA A 98 2.44 -11.06 15.21
N LEU A 99 2.78 -11.40 16.47
CA LEU A 99 4.15 -11.59 16.91
C LEU A 99 4.37 -13.03 17.42
N PRO A 100 5.41 -13.71 16.93
CA PRO A 100 5.92 -14.92 17.55
C PRO A 100 6.57 -14.64 18.90
N VAL A 101 6.60 -15.65 19.76
CA VAL A 101 7.07 -15.51 21.16
C VAL A 101 8.57 -15.25 21.29
N ASP A 102 9.33 -15.50 20.24
CA ASP A 102 10.78 -15.30 20.18
C ASP A 102 11.16 -13.88 19.71
N VAL A 103 10.18 -13.05 19.34
CA VAL A 103 10.43 -11.67 18.92
C VAL A 103 10.76 -10.81 20.14
N ASP A 104 11.96 -10.24 20.12
CA ASP A 104 12.44 -9.30 21.14
C ASP A 104 11.67 -7.98 21.15
N VAL A 105 11.50 -7.38 22.33
CA VAL A 105 10.76 -6.12 22.51
C VAL A 105 11.46 -4.95 21.80
N ASP A 106 12.80 -4.87 21.83
CA ASP A 106 13.56 -3.79 21.19
C ASP A 106 13.42 -3.84 19.67
N ASN A 107 13.23 -5.03 19.10
CA ASN A 107 12.93 -5.20 17.68
C ASN A 107 11.56 -4.60 17.32
N VAL A 108 10.53 -4.84 18.13
CA VAL A 108 9.21 -4.23 17.94
C VAL A 108 9.28 -2.71 18.08
N VAL A 109 10.03 -2.20 19.06
CA VAL A 109 10.28 -0.76 19.22
C VAL A 109 11.01 -0.18 18.00
N SER A 110 12.01 -0.90 17.46
CA SER A 110 12.74 -0.50 16.25
C SER A 110 11.81 -0.40 15.03
N LEU A 111 10.90 -1.36 14.87
CA LEU A 111 9.86 -1.33 13.85
C LEU A 111 8.97 -0.09 13.97
N TYR A 112 8.51 0.25 15.17
CA TYR A 112 7.76 1.49 15.36
C TYR A 112 8.59 2.75 15.10
N ARG A 113 9.90 2.75 15.41
CA ARG A 113 10.77 3.90 15.09
C ARG A 113 10.82 4.16 13.59
N GLY A 114 10.94 3.11 12.77
CA GLY A 114 10.92 3.24 11.31
C GLY A 114 9.57 3.70 10.75
N MET A 115 8.45 3.19 11.31
CA MET A 115 7.12 3.70 10.98
C MET A 115 6.99 5.19 11.32
N LEU A 116 7.41 5.59 12.52
CA LEU A 116 7.28 6.97 13.02
C LEU A 116 8.15 7.95 12.24
N GLU A 117 9.29 7.51 11.72
CA GLU A 117 10.12 8.30 10.82
C GLU A 117 9.33 8.71 9.57
N LEU A 118 8.76 7.75 8.84
CA LEU A 118 7.94 8.04 7.66
C LEU A 118 6.64 8.77 8.01
N ALA A 119 6.00 8.40 9.13
CA ALA A 119 4.77 9.05 9.60
C ALA A 119 4.97 10.56 9.81
N LYS A 120 6.13 10.95 10.35
CA LYS A 120 6.51 12.36 10.50
C LYS A 120 6.69 13.06 9.16
N GLU A 121 7.32 12.41 8.18
CA GLU A 121 7.51 12.98 6.83
C GLU A 121 6.19 13.16 6.08
N SER A 122 5.24 12.25 6.29
CA SER A 122 3.95 12.24 5.59
C SER A 122 2.83 12.97 6.32
N ASP A 123 3.09 13.56 7.50
CA ASP A 123 2.09 14.15 8.40
C ASP A 123 0.95 13.16 8.77
N THR A 124 1.33 11.90 9.03
CA THR A 124 0.43 10.81 9.40
C THR A 124 0.55 10.51 10.89
N VAL A 125 -0.59 10.36 11.58
CA VAL A 125 -0.60 9.99 13.00
C VAL A 125 -0.87 8.49 13.16
N ILE A 126 0.03 7.75 13.80
CA ILE A 126 -0.25 6.39 14.27
C ILE A 126 -1.15 6.49 15.50
N ALA A 127 -2.44 6.20 15.34
CA ALA A 127 -3.48 6.51 16.31
C ALA A 127 -3.78 5.35 17.28
N GLY A 128 -3.31 4.15 16.98
CA GLY A 128 -3.56 2.97 17.80
C GLY A 128 -3.24 1.68 17.06
N GLY A 129 -3.71 0.57 17.62
CA GLY A 129 -3.37 -0.73 17.09
C GLY A 129 -3.83 -1.90 17.94
N ASN A 130 -3.40 -3.08 17.52
CA ASN A 130 -3.59 -4.34 18.23
C ASN A 130 -2.28 -5.15 18.20
N ILE A 131 -2.04 -5.94 19.24
CA ILE A 131 -0.94 -6.91 19.27
C ILE A 131 -1.54 -8.26 19.62
N SER A 132 -1.21 -9.29 18.84
CA SER A 132 -1.59 -10.68 19.10
C SER A 132 -0.38 -11.60 18.99
N ARG A 133 -0.47 -12.73 19.68
CA ARG A 133 0.50 -13.82 19.51
C ARG A 133 0.16 -14.60 18.24
N ALA A 134 1.17 -14.94 17.44
CA ALA A 134 1.03 -15.77 16.24
C ALA A 134 2.23 -16.72 16.06
N ALA A 135 2.14 -17.62 15.08
CA ALA A 135 3.24 -18.51 14.72
C ALA A 135 4.31 -17.79 13.89
N GLU A 136 3.91 -16.81 13.08
CA GLU A 136 4.75 -16.05 12.16
C GLU A 136 4.58 -14.55 12.41
N LEU A 137 5.58 -13.75 12.06
CA LEU A 137 5.51 -12.29 12.15
C LEU A 137 4.65 -11.74 11.01
N SER A 138 3.63 -10.96 11.35
CA SER A 138 2.92 -10.14 10.37
C SER A 138 2.61 -8.75 10.88
N VAL A 139 2.65 -7.79 9.94
CA VAL A 139 2.40 -6.37 10.18
C VAL A 139 1.26 -5.96 9.27
N HIS A 140 0.12 -5.63 9.85
CA HIS A 140 -1.04 -5.13 9.12
C HIS A 140 -1.21 -3.66 9.46
N VAL A 141 -1.25 -2.81 8.45
CA VAL A 141 -1.45 -1.38 8.65
C VAL A 141 -2.72 -0.98 7.92
N THR A 142 -3.55 -0.19 8.58
CA THR A 142 -4.68 0.49 7.96
C THR A 142 -4.37 1.97 7.93
N VAL A 143 -4.46 2.61 6.77
CA VAL A 143 -4.33 4.06 6.66
C VAL A 143 -5.66 4.69 6.27
N ILE A 144 -6.01 5.74 6.99
CA ILE A 144 -7.16 6.59 6.74
C ILE A 144 -6.63 7.92 6.20
N GLY A 145 -7.03 8.25 4.98
CA GLY A 145 -6.73 9.52 4.32
C GLY A 145 -7.98 10.31 3.97
N GLU A 146 -7.79 11.42 3.28
CA GLU A 146 -8.88 12.26 2.79
C GLU A 146 -8.58 12.94 1.46
N VAL A 147 -9.64 13.21 0.71
CA VAL A 147 -9.67 14.06 -0.48
C VAL A 147 -10.79 15.10 -0.33
N GLN A 148 -10.51 16.33 -0.74
CA GLN A 148 -11.39 17.47 -0.49
C GLN A 148 -12.67 17.43 -1.35
N SER A 149 -12.63 16.81 -2.53
CA SER A 149 -13.77 16.74 -3.42
C SER A 149 -13.64 15.57 -4.39
N LYS A 150 -14.78 15.15 -4.97
CA LYS A 150 -14.81 14.10 -6.01
C LYS A 150 -14.00 14.43 -7.27
N SER A 151 -13.87 15.72 -7.59
CA SER A 151 -13.05 16.18 -8.71
C SER A 151 -11.55 16.08 -8.44
N LYS A 152 -11.15 15.92 -7.18
CA LYS A 152 -9.76 15.82 -6.73
C LYS A 152 -9.34 14.37 -6.41
N MET A 153 -10.13 13.40 -6.84
CA MET A 153 -9.79 11.98 -6.77
C MET A 153 -9.18 11.52 -8.09
N LEU A 154 -8.07 10.83 -7.96
CA LEU A 154 -7.53 9.95 -8.98
C LEU A 154 -8.24 8.60 -8.84
N LEU A 155 -8.72 8.04 -9.95
CA LEU A 155 -9.42 6.75 -9.99
C LEU A 155 -8.95 5.99 -11.22
N ARG A 156 -8.74 4.68 -11.08
CA ARG A 156 -8.31 3.81 -12.20
C ARG A 156 -9.25 3.89 -13.41
N SER A 157 -10.55 4.06 -13.15
CA SER A 157 -11.64 4.12 -14.15
C SER A 157 -11.73 5.40 -15.00
N LYS A 158 -10.77 6.33 -14.87
CA LYS A 158 -10.84 7.65 -15.52
C LYS A 158 -9.95 7.83 -16.73
N ALA A 159 -9.20 6.79 -17.13
CA ALA A 159 -8.44 6.80 -18.38
C ALA A 159 -9.37 6.98 -19.59
N LYS A 160 -8.89 7.68 -20.60
CA LYS A 160 -9.58 7.90 -21.88
C LYS A 160 -8.67 7.55 -23.05
N LYS A 161 -9.30 7.18 -24.16
CA LYS A 161 -8.59 7.00 -25.44
C LYS A 161 -7.87 8.29 -25.81
N GLY A 162 -6.56 8.19 -26.06
CA GLY A 162 -5.69 9.32 -26.39
C GLY A 162 -4.90 9.87 -25.20
N ASP A 163 -5.17 9.41 -23.97
CA ASP A 163 -4.32 9.72 -22.82
C ASP A 163 -2.94 9.08 -22.98
N LEU A 164 -1.91 9.77 -22.50
CA LEU A 164 -0.55 9.24 -22.43
C LEU A 164 -0.38 8.38 -21.16
N ILE A 165 0.40 7.31 -21.28
CA ILE A 165 0.82 6.50 -20.13
C ILE A 165 2.19 7.01 -19.67
N ALA A 166 2.31 7.29 -18.38
CA ALA A 166 3.54 7.75 -17.75
C ALA A 166 3.74 7.02 -16.42
N VAL A 167 5.00 6.93 -15.99
CA VAL A 167 5.40 6.36 -14.70
C VAL A 167 6.24 7.36 -13.93
N THR A 168 6.29 7.22 -12.60
CA THR A 168 7.12 8.08 -11.74
C THR A 168 8.37 7.34 -11.29
N GLY A 169 9.52 8.01 -11.31
CA GLY A 169 10.80 7.40 -10.91
C GLY A 169 11.23 6.25 -11.83
N SER A 170 12.01 5.33 -11.26
CA SER A 170 12.56 4.15 -11.94
C SER A 170 11.78 2.89 -11.55
N LEU A 171 11.66 1.94 -12.49
CA LEU A 171 11.02 0.64 -12.26
C LEU A 171 12.06 -0.46 -11.98
N GLY A 172 11.65 -1.51 -11.27
CA GLY A 172 12.47 -2.72 -11.05
C GLY A 172 13.45 -2.65 -9.88
N GLY A 173 13.68 -1.48 -9.28
CA GLY A 173 14.63 -1.32 -8.17
C GLY A 173 14.31 -2.19 -6.95
N ALA A 174 13.03 -2.30 -6.56
CA ALA A 174 12.62 -3.15 -5.44
C ALA A 174 12.80 -4.65 -5.74
N ALA A 175 12.52 -5.09 -6.97
CA ALA A 175 12.72 -6.48 -7.39
C ALA A 175 14.21 -6.84 -7.37
N ALA A 176 15.06 -5.99 -7.96
CA ALA A 176 16.51 -6.17 -7.90
C ALA A 176 17.05 -6.07 -6.46
N GLY A 177 16.45 -5.23 -5.60
CA GLY A 177 16.77 -5.18 -4.17
C GLY A 177 16.46 -6.48 -3.43
N LEU A 178 15.34 -7.13 -3.76
CA LEU A 178 15.03 -8.45 -3.25
C LEU A 178 16.05 -9.48 -3.74
N ASP A 179 16.40 -9.47 -5.03
CA ASP A 179 17.40 -10.37 -5.59
C ASP A 179 18.78 -10.23 -4.92
N VAL A 180 19.16 -9.01 -4.54
CA VAL A 180 20.38 -8.75 -3.76
C VAL A 180 20.27 -9.34 -2.36
N LEU A 181 19.15 -9.14 -1.65
CA LEU A 181 18.92 -9.68 -0.31
C LEU A 181 18.89 -11.21 -0.28
N GLU A 182 18.36 -11.83 -1.35
CA GLU A 182 18.32 -13.29 -1.51
C GLU A 182 19.62 -13.87 -2.09
N GLY A 183 20.56 -13.01 -2.51
CA GLY A 183 21.85 -13.42 -3.08
C GLY A 183 21.77 -13.96 -4.50
N SER A 184 20.63 -13.84 -5.19
CA SER A 184 20.46 -14.22 -6.60
C SER A 184 21.12 -13.21 -7.54
N LEU A 185 21.26 -11.95 -7.13
CA LEU A 185 21.98 -10.90 -7.85
C LEU A 185 23.25 -10.48 -7.11
N LYS A 186 24.40 -10.58 -7.79
CA LYS A 186 25.70 -10.06 -7.31
C LYS A 186 25.99 -8.73 -7.98
N THR A 187 26.27 -7.71 -7.19
CA THR A 187 26.57 -6.36 -7.67
C THR A 187 27.66 -5.70 -6.81
N GLU A 188 28.15 -4.54 -7.22
CA GLU A 188 29.05 -3.73 -6.41
C GLU A 188 28.35 -3.21 -5.14
N GLN A 189 29.11 -2.91 -4.08
CA GLN A 189 28.52 -2.58 -2.78
C GLN A 189 27.60 -1.34 -2.81
N PHE A 190 27.96 -0.30 -3.57
CA PHE A 190 27.15 0.91 -3.69
C PHE A 190 25.78 0.62 -4.34
N ASP A 191 25.76 -0.20 -5.39
CA ASP A 191 24.53 -0.59 -6.08
C ASP A 191 23.65 -1.47 -5.18
N ALA A 192 24.26 -2.33 -4.34
CA ALA A 192 23.53 -3.15 -3.38
C ALA A 192 22.75 -2.30 -2.36
N ASP A 193 23.37 -1.25 -1.81
CA ASP A 193 22.73 -0.38 -0.82
C ASP A 193 21.55 0.40 -1.41
N GLU A 194 21.67 0.89 -2.65
CA GLU A 194 20.58 1.59 -3.33
C GLU A 194 19.40 0.66 -3.64
N LEU A 195 19.68 -0.54 -4.17
CA LEU A 195 18.67 -1.53 -4.53
C LEU A 195 17.94 -2.07 -3.29
N THR A 196 18.67 -2.47 -2.26
CA THR A 196 18.07 -2.93 -1.00
C THR A 196 17.25 -1.83 -0.34
N ARG A 197 17.69 -0.56 -0.40
CA ARG A 197 16.89 0.59 0.05
C ARG A 197 15.60 0.75 -0.77
N ALA A 198 15.63 0.54 -2.09
CA ALA A 198 14.42 0.60 -2.91
C ALA A 198 13.39 -0.48 -2.49
N PHE A 199 13.85 -1.66 -2.08
CA PHE A 199 12.98 -2.73 -1.54
C PHE A 199 12.45 -2.42 -0.13
N TRP A 200 13.32 -1.95 0.76
CA TRP A 200 13.06 -1.82 2.19
C TRP A 200 12.44 -0.48 2.58
N ARG A 201 12.81 0.59 1.89
CA ARG A 201 12.39 1.95 2.21
C ARG A 201 11.82 2.66 0.98
N PRO A 202 10.78 2.11 0.33
CA PRO A 202 10.14 2.77 -0.79
C PRO A 202 9.58 4.13 -0.35
N LYS A 203 9.68 5.12 -1.24
CA LYS A 203 9.15 6.47 -0.99
C LYS A 203 7.73 6.59 -1.56
N PRO A 204 6.68 6.71 -0.73
CA PRO A 204 5.32 6.93 -1.23
C PRO A 204 5.25 8.30 -1.91
N ARG A 205 4.67 8.34 -3.11
CA ARG A 205 4.68 9.52 -4.00
C ARG A 205 3.53 10.49 -3.71
N LEU A 206 3.30 10.80 -2.43
CA LEU A 206 2.21 11.66 -1.96
C LEU A 206 2.25 13.05 -2.62
N ASP A 207 3.45 13.62 -2.74
CA ASP A 207 3.71 14.88 -3.43
C ASP A 207 3.27 14.84 -4.91
N VAL A 208 3.62 13.76 -5.61
CA VAL A 208 3.25 13.57 -7.02
C VAL A 208 1.74 13.37 -7.16
N GLY A 209 1.11 12.55 -6.32
CA GLY A 209 -0.35 12.36 -6.33
C GLY A 209 -1.11 13.67 -6.17
N GLN A 210 -0.69 14.52 -5.23
CA GLN A 210 -1.26 15.87 -5.04
C GLN A 210 -0.99 16.79 -6.26
N LEU A 211 0.18 16.69 -6.87
CA LEU A 211 0.55 17.47 -8.05
C LEU A 211 -0.30 17.09 -9.26
N LEU A 212 -0.50 15.79 -9.51
CA LEU A 212 -1.36 15.28 -10.59
C LEU A 212 -2.78 15.83 -10.47
N VAL A 213 -3.37 15.77 -9.27
CA VAL A 213 -4.68 16.35 -8.97
C VAL A 213 -4.71 17.86 -9.25
N LYS A 214 -3.67 18.60 -8.83
CA LYS A 214 -3.57 20.05 -9.06
C LYS A 214 -3.55 20.40 -10.55
N HIS A 215 -2.97 19.55 -11.39
CA HIS A 215 -2.93 19.71 -12.85
C HIS A 215 -4.14 19.10 -13.57
N GLY A 216 -5.16 18.64 -12.84
CA GLY A 216 -6.41 18.16 -13.41
C GLY A 216 -6.35 16.72 -13.94
N ILE A 217 -5.28 15.97 -13.65
CA ILE A 217 -5.22 14.53 -13.92
C ILE A 217 -6.26 13.82 -13.04
N ARG A 218 -6.89 12.78 -13.60
CA ARG A 218 -8.01 12.07 -12.97
C ARG A 218 -7.81 10.56 -12.87
N CYS A 219 -6.79 10.02 -13.53
CA CYS A 219 -6.49 8.61 -13.56
C CYS A 219 -5.06 8.38 -13.08
N ALA A 220 -4.90 7.47 -12.14
CA ALA A 220 -3.63 6.95 -11.68
C ALA A 220 -3.87 5.61 -10.99
N ILE A 221 -2.77 4.88 -10.78
CA ILE A 221 -2.63 3.71 -9.94
C ILE A 221 -1.18 3.74 -9.44
N ASP A 222 -0.88 3.19 -8.27
CA ASP A 222 0.52 2.91 -7.94
C ASP A 222 0.99 1.61 -8.63
N ILE A 223 2.28 1.28 -8.48
CA ILE A 223 2.85 0.08 -9.11
C ILE A 223 3.44 -0.78 -8.00
N SER A 224 2.74 -1.85 -7.66
CA SER A 224 3.05 -2.75 -6.54
C SER A 224 3.23 -4.19 -7.02
N ASP A 225 2.33 -4.68 -7.88
CA ASP A 225 2.41 -6.01 -8.51
C ASP A 225 3.23 -6.01 -9.81
N GLY A 226 3.53 -4.81 -10.33
CA GLY A 226 4.37 -4.59 -11.49
C GLY A 226 3.61 -3.99 -12.66
N LEU A 227 4.33 -3.22 -13.48
CA LEU A 227 3.73 -2.31 -14.48
C LEU A 227 2.65 -2.96 -15.34
N LEU A 228 2.86 -4.18 -15.84
CA LEU A 228 1.91 -4.82 -16.75
C LEU A 228 0.63 -5.28 -16.03
N ALA A 229 0.74 -5.76 -14.79
CA ALA A 229 -0.41 -6.17 -13.99
C ALA A 229 -1.24 -4.94 -13.60
N ASP A 230 -0.59 -3.92 -13.04
CA ASP A 230 -1.23 -2.70 -12.54
C ASP A 230 -1.86 -1.88 -13.67
N LEU A 231 -1.16 -1.74 -14.80
CA LEU A 231 -1.72 -1.10 -15.99
C LEU A 231 -2.93 -1.88 -16.52
N GLY A 232 -2.92 -3.21 -16.39
CA GLY A 232 -4.04 -4.07 -16.71
C GLY A 232 -5.31 -3.71 -15.95
N HIS A 233 -5.21 -3.16 -14.72
CA HIS A 233 -6.37 -2.67 -13.96
C HIS A 233 -6.95 -1.36 -14.51
N ILE A 234 -6.12 -0.48 -15.08
CA ILE A 234 -6.56 0.76 -15.74
C ILE A 234 -7.20 0.47 -17.10
N LEU A 235 -6.66 -0.49 -17.85
CA LEU A 235 -7.05 -0.77 -19.23
C LEU A 235 -8.27 -1.72 -19.37
N LYS A 236 -9.00 -2.00 -18.28
CA LYS A 236 -10.23 -2.81 -18.30
C LYS A 236 -11.39 -2.12 -19.00
#